data_AF-M5BNU9-F1
#
_entry.id   AF-M5BNU9-F1
#
_cell.length_a   1.000
_cell.length_b   1.000
_cell.length_c   1.000
_cell.angle_alpha   90.00
_cell.angle_beta   90.00
_cell.angle_gamma   90.00
#
_symmetry.space_group_name_H-M   'P 1'
#
loop_
_entity.id
_entity.type
_entity.pdbx_description
1 polymer ?
#
loop_
_entity_poly.entity_id
_entity_poly.type
_entity_poly.pdbx_seq_one_letter_code
_entity_poly.pdbx_strand_id
1 'polypeptide(L)'
;MVACIFILTSGGSDGGKDLAASISYLPVISILSFLLWYRPIYNGYMKEQSLYYYLYFFFGGFHLLFSVYMIIGIPSTGSAGLINTVSAFSRGAIVVGVLGIIATVGWTLQGVGNAWYYREIWTHHHDAGHSFAKAKGELAQHGAKAYFTRN
;
A
#
# COMPACT_ATOMS: atom_id res chain seq x y z
N MET A 1 -4.22 -9.14 9.04
CA MET A 1 -4.31 -10.59 9.33
C MET A 1 -4.40 -10.90 10.81
N VAL A 2 -3.38 -10.62 11.64
CA VAL A 2 -3.39 -10.99 13.08
C VAL A 2 -4.64 -10.45 13.80
N ALA A 3 -4.94 -9.15 13.69
CA ALA A 3 -6.15 -8.59 14.28
C ALA A 3 -7.44 -9.23 13.75
N CYS A 4 -7.50 -9.60 12.45
CA CYS A 4 -8.66 -10.29 11.85
C CYS A 4 -8.85 -11.71 12.40
N ILE A 5 -7.77 -12.42 12.75
CA ILE A 5 -7.85 -13.73 13.43
C ILE A 5 -8.57 -13.57 14.77
N PHE A 6 -8.24 -12.53 15.54
CA PHE A 6 -8.88 -12.27 16.82
C PHE A 6 -10.32 -11.72 16.69
N ILE A 7 -10.63 -10.99 15.61
CA ILE A 7 -12.03 -10.63 15.28
C ILE A 7 -12.86 -11.91 15.02
N LEU A 8 -12.29 -12.90 14.32
CA LEU A 8 -12.96 -14.19 14.09
C LEU A 8 -13.15 -14.98 15.39
N THR A 9 -12.09 -15.13 16.21
CA THR A 9 -12.17 -15.94 17.44
C THR A 9 -13.01 -15.31 18.56
N SER A 10 -13.25 -13.99 18.50
CA SER A 10 -14.15 -13.28 19.42
C SER A 10 -15.63 -13.34 19.03
N GLY A 11 -15.99 -14.05 17.96
CA GLY A 11 -17.38 -14.17 17.49
C GLY A 11 -17.89 -12.95 16.72
N GLY A 12 -17.00 -12.13 16.15
CA GLY A 12 -17.40 -11.03 15.26
C GLY A 12 -18.11 -11.55 14.01
N SER A 13 -19.28 -10.99 13.69
CA SER A 13 -20.15 -11.36 12.55
C SER A 13 -19.41 -11.49 11.22
N ASP A 14 -18.42 -10.62 10.99
CA ASP A 14 -17.68 -10.52 9.72
C ASP A 14 -16.24 -11.02 9.80
N GLY A 15 -15.83 -11.60 10.94
CA GLY A 15 -14.45 -12.01 11.18
C GLY A 15 -13.90 -13.01 10.18
N GLY A 16 -14.74 -13.92 9.67
CA GLY A 16 -14.34 -14.89 8.64
C GLY A 16 -14.02 -14.24 7.30
N LYS A 17 -14.83 -13.27 6.88
CA LYS A 17 -14.63 -12.51 5.64
C LYS A 17 -13.42 -11.61 5.76
N ASP A 18 -13.27 -10.95 6.91
CA ASP A 18 -12.11 -10.11 7.20
C ASP A 18 -10.80 -10.93 7.21
N LEU A 19 -10.82 -12.13 7.77
CA LEU A 19 -9.65 -12.99 7.74
C LEU A 19 -9.31 -13.42 6.30
N ALA A 20 -10.29 -13.91 5.54
CA ALA A 20 -10.09 -14.37 4.17
C ALA A 20 -9.52 -13.28 3.25
N ALA A 21 -10.10 -12.08 3.30
CA ALA A 21 -9.59 -10.93 2.56
C ALA A 21 -8.15 -10.58 2.98
N SER A 22 -7.87 -10.53 4.29
CA SER A 22 -6.53 -10.19 4.79
C SER A 22 -5.44 -11.22 4.42
N ILE A 23 -5.82 -12.50 4.29
CA ILE A 23 -4.92 -13.56 3.82
C ILE A 23 -4.59 -13.33 2.34
N SER A 24 -5.59 -12.97 1.52
CA SER A 24 -5.36 -12.68 0.10
C SER A 24 -4.42 -11.50 -0.13
N TYR A 25 -4.48 -10.49 0.75
CA TYR A 25 -3.63 -9.30 0.66
C TYR A 25 -2.16 -9.61 0.90
N LEU A 26 -1.82 -10.60 1.74
CA LEU A 26 -0.42 -10.91 2.06
C LEU A 26 0.42 -11.24 0.83
N PRO A 27 0.12 -12.29 0.02
CA PRO A 27 0.93 -12.59 -1.16
C PRO A 27 0.77 -11.55 -2.26
N VAL A 28 -0.45 -11.04 -2.48
CA VAL A 28 -0.73 -10.12 -3.59
C VAL A 28 -0.03 -8.78 -3.37
N ILE A 29 -0.24 -8.13 -2.23
CA ILE A 29 0.38 -6.84 -1.94
C ILE A 29 1.89 -7.01 -1.79
N SER A 30 2.40 -8.09 -1.18
CA SER A 30 3.85 -8.30 -1.07
C SER A 30 4.53 -8.43 -2.43
N ILE A 31 4.00 -9.27 -3.33
CA ILE A 31 4.60 -9.48 -4.66
C ILE A 31 4.44 -8.22 -5.52
N LEU A 32 3.24 -7.66 -5.58
CA LEU A 32 2.98 -6.48 -6.40
C LEU A 32 3.71 -5.26 -5.89
N SER A 33 3.89 -5.10 -4.58
CA SER A 33 4.62 -3.96 -4.02
C SER A 33 6.07 -3.92 -4.50
N PHE A 34 6.73 -5.07 -4.44
CA PHE A 34 8.08 -5.23 -4.92
C PHE A 34 8.17 -4.89 -6.41
N LEU A 35 7.27 -5.44 -7.22
CA LEU A 35 7.33 -5.32 -8.68
C LEU A 35 6.89 -3.96 -9.22
N LEU A 36 5.92 -3.30 -8.59
CA LEU A 36 5.19 -2.17 -9.16
C LEU A 36 5.57 -0.80 -8.58
N TRP A 37 6.16 -0.73 -7.39
CA TRP A 37 6.63 0.55 -6.87
C TRP A 37 8.03 0.50 -6.26
N TYR A 38 8.41 -0.54 -5.51
CA TYR A 38 9.78 -0.62 -4.95
C TYR A 38 10.86 -0.78 -6.03
N ARG A 39 10.69 -1.72 -6.96
CA ARG A 39 11.64 -1.93 -8.05
C ARG A 39 11.67 -0.75 -9.03
N PRO A 40 10.52 -0.18 -9.45
CA PRO A 40 10.51 1.06 -10.23
C PRO A 40 11.27 2.19 -9.57
N ILE A 41 10.99 2.52 -8.30
CA ILE A 41 11.67 3.66 -7.70
C ILE A 41 13.18 3.45 -7.57
N TYR A 42 13.62 2.23 -7.24
CA TYR A 42 15.03 1.88 -7.25
C TYR A 42 15.66 2.11 -8.63
N ASN A 43 15.01 1.66 -9.70
CA ASN A 43 15.49 1.89 -11.07
C ASN A 43 15.40 3.35 -11.49
N GLY A 44 14.43 4.11 -10.97
CA GLY A 44 14.27 5.54 -11.19
C GLY A 44 15.51 6.29 -10.73
N TYR A 45 15.90 6.10 -9.47
CA TYR A 45 17.12 6.69 -8.91
C TYR A 45 18.41 6.12 -9.52
N MET A 46 18.45 4.83 -9.85
CA MET A 46 19.67 4.23 -10.41
C MET A 46 19.95 4.69 -11.85
N LYS A 47 18.91 4.80 -12.68
CA LYS A 47 19.04 5.07 -14.13
C LYS A 47 18.66 6.49 -14.52
N GLU A 48 18.11 7.28 -13.61
CA GLU A 48 17.57 8.62 -13.86
C GLU A 48 16.66 8.65 -15.10
N GLN A 49 15.73 7.69 -15.16
CA GLN A 49 14.74 7.56 -16.23
C GLN A 49 13.34 7.94 -15.72
N SER A 50 12.70 8.83 -16.46
CA SER A 50 11.41 9.43 -16.12
C SER A 50 10.30 8.38 -16.00
N LEU A 51 10.33 7.36 -16.87
CA LEU A 51 9.32 6.31 -16.93
C LEU A 51 9.16 5.59 -15.58
N TYR A 52 10.26 5.29 -14.89
CA TYR A 52 10.20 4.58 -13.61
C TYR A 52 9.59 5.42 -12.50
N TYR A 53 9.87 6.73 -12.45
CA TYR A 53 9.23 7.64 -11.51
C TYR A 53 7.71 7.68 -11.72
N TYR A 54 7.23 7.78 -12.97
CA TYR A 54 5.79 7.76 -13.26
C TYR A 54 5.11 6.41 -12.95
N LEU A 55 5.80 5.28 -13.15
CA LEU A 55 5.29 3.98 -12.73
C LEU A 55 5.16 3.89 -11.20
N TYR A 56 6.16 4.38 -10.46
CA TYR A 56 6.08 4.51 -9.01
C TYR A 56 4.90 5.40 -8.59
N PHE A 57 4.74 6.58 -9.19
CA PHE A 57 3.66 7.50 -8.81
C PHE A 57 2.28 6.92 -9.04
N PHE A 58 2.09 6.18 -10.13
CA PHE A 58 0.82 5.55 -10.44
C PHE A 58 0.49 4.44 -9.43
N PHE A 59 1.34 3.41 -9.33
CA PHE A 59 1.05 2.26 -8.47
C PHE A 59 1.22 2.55 -6.97
N GLY A 60 2.26 3.30 -6.60
CA GLY A 60 2.48 3.78 -5.25
C GLY A 60 1.34 4.71 -4.78
N GLY A 61 0.76 5.50 -5.69
CA GLY A 61 -0.41 6.33 -5.41
C GLY A 61 -1.64 5.49 -5.06
N PHE A 62 -1.93 4.42 -5.81
CA PHE A 62 -2.99 3.48 -5.46
C PHE A 62 -2.74 2.78 -4.12
N HIS A 63 -1.49 2.43 -3.82
CA HIS A 63 -1.15 1.87 -2.52
C HIS A 63 -1.36 2.86 -1.37
N LEU A 64 -1.16 4.16 -1.62
CA LEU A 64 -1.45 5.20 -0.64
C LEU A 64 -2.96 5.32 -0.36
N LEU A 65 -3.79 5.26 -1.41
CA LEU A 65 -5.25 5.19 -1.27
C LEU A 65 -5.68 3.92 -0.52
N PHE A 66 -5.06 2.78 -0.82
CA PHE A 66 -5.28 1.54 -0.10
C PHE A 66 -4.90 1.66 1.38
N SER A 67 -3.82 2.37 1.71
CA SER A 67 -3.42 2.62 3.11
C SER A 67 -4.50 3.40 3.86
N VAL A 68 -5.07 4.45 3.24
CA VAL A 68 -6.21 5.20 3.82
C VAL A 68 -7.42 4.29 4.06
N TYR A 69 -7.74 3.45 3.08
CA TYR A 69 -8.81 2.46 3.21
C TYR A 69 -8.56 1.48 4.38
N MET A 70 -7.32 1.01 4.56
CA MET A 70 -6.96 0.11 5.67
C MET A 70 -7.04 0.80 7.04
N ILE A 71 -6.74 2.10 7.11
CA ILE A 71 -6.90 2.93 8.32
C ILE A 71 -8.38 3.07 8.68
N ILE A 72 -9.25 3.36 7.71
CA ILE A 72 -10.70 3.50 7.93
C ILE A 72 -11.28 2.19 8.47
N GLY A 73 -10.87 1.04 7.94
CA GLY A 73 -11.23 -0.25 8.52
C GLY A 73 -12.62 -0.73 8.11
N ILE A 74 -12.99 -0.64 6.83
CA ILE A 74 -14.32 -1.06 6.34
C ILE A 74 -14.57 -2.53 6.74
N PRO A 75 -15.70 -2.85 7.41
CA PRO A 75 -16.01 -4.22 7.81
C PRO A 75 -16.18 -5.17 6.62
N SER A 76 -15.90 -6.46 6.82
CA SER A 76 -15.99 -7.52 5.81
C SER A 76 -14.99 -7.41 4.65
N THR A 77 -13.99 -6.54 4.76
CA THR A 77 -12.99 -6.34 3.71
C THR A 77 -11.56 -6.61 4.14
N GLY A 78 -11.36 -7.15 5.35
CA GLY A 78 -10.05 -7.59 5.83
C GLY A 78 -9.18 -6.50 6.43
N SER A 79 -9.78 -5.37 6.77
CA SER A 79 -9.14 -4.27 7.46
C SER A 79 -9.59 -4.19 8.92
N ALA A 80 -8.65 -4.28 9.86
CA ALA A 80 -8.93 -4.11 11.30
C ALA A 80 -8.64 -2.65 11.74
N GLY A 81 -9.12 -1.70 10.94
CA GLY A 81 -8.91 -0.26 11.15
C GLY A 81 -9.87 0.35 12.17
N LEU A 82 -10.09 1.66 12.08
CA LEU A 82 -10.87 2.46 13.04
C LEU A 82 -12.29 1.91 13.29
N ILE A 83 -13.07 1.64 12.24
CA ILE A 83 -14.46 1.19 12.39
C ILE A 83 -14.52 -0.17 13.13
N ASN A 84 -13.70 -1.13 12.71
CA ASN A 84 -13.62 -2.44 13.35
C ASN A 84 -13.11 -2.37 14.80
N THR A 85 -12.20 -1.44 15.09
CA THR A 85 -11.71 -1.16 16.45
C THR A 85 -12.83 -0.64 17.36
N VAL A 86 -13.59 0.36 16.92
CA VAL A 86 -14.71 0.93 17.68
C VAL A 86 -15.81 -0.11 17.90
N SER A 87 -16.12 -0.90 16.87
CA SER A 87 -17.10 -2.00 16.96
C SER A 87 -16.68 -3.05 17.99
N ALA A 88 -15.39 -3.40 18.05
CA ALA A 88 -14.86 -4.35 19.03
C ALA A 88 -15.05 -3.85 20.48
N PHE A 89 -14.72 -2.59 20.76
CA PHE A 89 -14.94 -2.00 22.08
C PHE A 89 -16.42 -1.91 22.45
N SER A 90 -17.29 -1.59 21.48
CA SER A 90 -18.74 -1.51 21.70
C SER A 90 -19.36 -2.85 22.08
N ARG A 91 -18.77 -3.97 21.67
CA ARG A 91 -19.18 -5.34 22.03
C ARG A 91 -18.51 -5.86 23.31
N GLY A 92 -17.69 -5.06 23.99
CA GLY A 92 -16.91 -5.48 25.16
C GLY A 92 -15.70 -6.37 24.84
N ALA A 93 -15.32 -6.50 23.57
CA ALA A 93 -14.17 -7.31 23.14
C ALA A 93 -12.86 -6.53 23.27
N ILE A 94 -12.41 -6.31 24.52
CA ILE A 94 -11.26 -5.44 24.84
C ILE A 94 -9.98 -5.85 24.12
N VAL A 95 -9.65 -7.15 24.11
CA VAL A 95 -8.42 -7.66 23.46
C VAL A 95 -8.40 -7.32 21.95
N VAL A 96 -9.54 -7.51 21.28
CA VAL A 96 -9.69 -7.22 19.85
C VAL A 96 -9.60 -5.72 19.59
N GLY A 97 -10.19 -4.90 20.48
CA GLY A 97 -10.08 -3.45 20.42
C GLY A 97 -8.63 -2.96 20.55
N VAL A 98 -7.87 -3.49 21.50
CA VAL A 98 -6.44 -3.14 21.66
C VAL A 98 -5.63 -3.53 20.42
N LEU A 99 -5.85 -4.73 19.88
CA LEU A 99 -5.20 -5.17 18.64
C LEU A 99 -5.60 -4.31 17.43
N GLY A 100 -6.86 -3.86 17.37
CA GLY A 100 -7.36 -2.93 16.37
C GLY A 100 -6.69 -1.55 16.45
N ILE A 101 -6.45 -1.04 17.66
CA ILE A 101 -5.67 0.20 17.86
C ILE A 101 -4.25 0.02 17.32
N ILE A 102 -3.56 -1.06 17.69
CA ILE A 102 -2.20 -1.34 17.22
C ILE A 102 -2.16 -1.42 15.70
N ALA A 103 -3.13 -2.12 15.09
CA ALA A 103 -3.25 -2.21 13.63
C ALA A 103 -3.48 -0.84 12.99
N THR A 104 -4.42 -0.05 13.53
CA THR A 104 -4.76 1.28 13.04
C THR A 104 -3.57 2.24 13.11
N VAL A 105 -2.86 2.25 14.24
CA VAL A 105 -1.64 3.06 14.42
C VAL A 105 -0.56 2.62 13.43
N GLY A 106 -0.34 1.30 13.28
CA GLY A 106 0.62 0.76 12.31
C GLY A 106 0.32 1.18 10.87
N TRP A 107 -0.94 1.06 10.43
CA TRP A 107 -1.37 1.53 9.11
C TRP A 107 -1.25 3.04 8.95
N THR A 108 -1.52 3.81 10.01
CA THR A 108 -1.39 5.27 9.99
C THR A 108 0.08 5.69 9.84
N LEU A 109 0.97 5.13 10.64
CA LEU A 109 2.40 5.42 10.57
C LEU A 109 2.98 5.03 9.20
N GLN A 110 2.62 3.85 8.70
CA GLN A 110 3.03 3.41 7.35
C GLN A 110 2.47 4.32 6.26
N GLY A 111 1.18 4.66 6.32
CA GLY A 111 0.53 5.51 5.32
C GLY A 111 1.12 6.92 5.27
N VAL A 112 1.36 7.52 6.44
CA VAL A 112 2.01 8.84 6.54
C VAL A 112 3.46 8.77 6.06
N GLY A 113 4.22 7.74 6.44
CA GLY A 113 5.58 7.53 5.94
C GLY A 113 5.63 7.38 4.42
N ASN A 114 4.73 6.59 3.84
CA ASN A 114 4.61 6.43 2.40
C ASN A 114 4.21 7.74 1.71
N ALA A 115 3.29 8.52 2.28
CA ALA A 115 2.92 9.83 1.75
C ALA A 115 4.09 10.80 1.74
N TRP A 116 4.92 10.77 2.79
CA TRP A 116 6.11 11.60 2.88
C TRP A 116 7.14 11.21 1.82
N TYR A 117 7.49 9.93 1.71
CA TYR A 117 8.38 9.46 0.64
C TYR A 117 7.83 9.78 -0.75
N TYR A 118 6.53 9.61 -0.97
CA TYR A 118 5.90 9.95 -2.24
C TYR A 118 6.12 11.43 -2.62
N ARG A 119 5.98 12.33 -1.64
CA ARG A 119 6.23 13.77 -1.82
C ARG A 119 7.72 14.06 -2.08
N GLU A 120 8.61 13.41 -1.37
CA GLU A 120 10.05 13.60 -1.54
C GLU A 120 10.51 13.14 -2.93
N ILE A 121 10.06 11.96 -3.36
CA ILE A 121 10.30 11.43 -4.70
C ILE A 121 9.70 12.35 -5.77
N TRP A 122 8.50 12.88 -5.54
CA TRP A 122 7.89 13.86 -6.44
C TRP A 122 8.74 15.13 -6.59
N THR A 123 9.27 15.63 -5.48
CA THR A 123 10.13 16.82 -5.47
C THR A 123 11.41 16.55 -6.25
N HIS A 124 12.09 15.44 -5.96
CA HIS A 124 13.29 15.03 -6.69
C HIS A 124 13.04 14.86 -8.19
N HIS A 125 11.96 14.17 -8.56
CA HIS A 125 11.52 13.99 -9.93
C HIS A 125 11.32 15.34 -10.65
N HIS A 126 10.68 16.29 -9.97
CA HIS A 126 10.40 17.61 -10.53
C HIS A 126 11.68 18.43 -10.71
N ASP A 127 12.55 18.45 -9.70
CA ASP A 127 13.81 19.18 -9.72
C ASP A 127 14.80 18.64 -10.76
N ALA A 128 14.79 17.32 -11.00
CA ALA A 128 15.56 16.67 -12.06
C ALA A 128 14.99 16.89 -13.48
N GLY A 129 13.87 17.61 -13.62
CA GLY A 129 13.28 17.97 -14.92
C GLY A 129 12.61 16.79 -15.64
N HIS A 130 12.23 15.74 -14.92
CA HIS A 130 11.53 14.61 -15.51
C HIS A 130 10.12 15.00 -15.94
N SER A 131 9.76 14.64 -17.18
CA SER A 131 8.46 14.99 -17.77
C SER A 131 7.76 13.76 -18.32
N PHE A 132 6.43 13.84 -18.41
CA PHE A 132 5.63 12.76 -18.97
C PHE A 132 5.94 12.55 -20.47
N ALA A 133 6.28 13.61 -21.19
CA ALA A 133 6.74 13.52 -22.58
C ALA A 133 8.04 12.69 -22.69
N LYS A 134 9.01 12.93 -21.79
CA LYS A 134 10.24 12.15 -21.71
C LYS A 134 9.96 10.69 -21.37
N ALA A 135 9.05 10.42 -20.43
CA ALA A 135 8.62 9.06 -20.09
C ALA A 135 7.99 8.31 -21.29
N LYS A 136 7.16 8.98 -22.10
CA LYS A 136 6.62 8.41 -23.34
C LYS A 136 7.73 8.09 -24.35
N GLY A 137 8.70 9.00 -24.50
CA GLY A 137 9.87 8.78 -25.35
C GLY A 137 10.68 7.57 -24.92
N GLU A 138 11.00 7.47 -23.63
CA GLU A 138 11.72 6.33 -23.03
C GLU A 138 10.94 5.02 -23.24
N LEU A 139 9.62 5.02 -23.05
CA LEU A 139 8.78 3.85 -23.29
C LEU A 139 8.75 3.44 -24.77
N ALA A 140 8.72 4.41 -25.69
CA ALA A 140 8.74 4.14 -27.14
C ALA A 140 10.10 3.62 -27.62
N GLN A 141 11.20 4.14 -27.08
CA GLN A 141 12.56 3.75 -27.44
C GLN A 141 12.95 2.37 -26.90
N HIS A 142 12.53 2.06 -25.67
CA HIS A 142 12.94 0.84 -24.98
C HIS A 142 11.87 -0.27 -24.97
N GLY A 143 10.63 0.06 -25.32
CA GLY A 143 9.47 -0.82 -25.20
C GLY A 143 9.25 -1.31 -23.77
N ALA A 144 8.38 -2.32 -23.62
CA ALA A 144 8.24 -3.04 -22.35
C ALA A 144 9.53 -3.82 -21.96
N LYS A 145 10.46 -4.02 -22.91
CA LYS A 145 11.62 -4.89 -22.72
C LYS A 145 12.60 -4.33 -21.71
N ALA A 146 12.93 -3.03 -21.73
CA ALA A 146 13.87 -2.45 -20.76
C ALA A 146 13.39 -2.46 -19.30
N TYR A 147 12.07 -2.59 -19.08
CA TYR A 147 11.55 -2.78 -17.73
C TYR A 147 11.95 -4.14 -17.14
N PHE A 148 12.09 -5.16 -18.00
CA PHE A 148 12.39 -6.54 -17.61
C PHE A 148 13.85 -6.94 -17.85
N THR A 149 14.56 -6.32 -18.80
CA THR A 149 15.95 -6.67 -19.12
C THR A 149 16.94 -5.74 -18.43
N ARG A 150 17.91 -6.32 -17.71
CA ARG A 150 19.01 -5.62 -17.04
C ARG A 150 20.24 -5.52 -17.94
N ASN A 151 20.07 -4.94 -19.14
CA ASN A 151 21.18 -4.61 -20.04
C ASN A 151 21.22 -3.11 -20.27
#